data_AF-A0A8J4TYJ0-F1
#
_entry.id   AF-A0A8J4TYJ0-F1
#
_cell.length_a   1.000
_cell.length_b   1.000
_cell.length_c   1.000
_cell.angle_alpha   90.00
_cell.angle_beta   90.00
_cell.angle_gamma   90.00
#
_symmetry.space_group_name_H-M   'P 1'
#
loop_
_entity.id
_entity.type
_entity.pdbx_description
1 polymer ?
#
loop_
_entity_poly.entity_id
_entity_poly.type
_entity_poly.pdbx_seq_one_letter_code
_entity_poly.pdbx_strand_id
1 'polypeptide(L)' 'HCFTNSYSVIEPFLSEFPNLHVGFTALLTNHNAKDARDAVRKIPLDRILLETDTPYFRPRQ' A
#
# COMPACT_ATOMS: atom_id res chain seq x y z
N HIS A 1 -6.62 -3.85 -1.16
CA HIS A 1 -5.88 -4.73 -2.09
C HIS A 1 -5.17 -3.87 -3.11
N CYS A 2 -3.94 -4.23 -3.45
CA CYS A 2 -3.03 -3.65 -4.42
C CYS A 2 -3.06 -2.11 -4.41
N PHE A 3 -2.80 -1.50 -3.25
CA PHE A 3 -2.89 -0.06 -3.10
C PHE A 3 -1.68 0.65 -3.73
N THR A 4 -1.94 1.56 -4.67
CA THR A 4 -0.91 2.29 -5.44
C THR A 4 -1.06 3.82 -5.38
N ASN A 5 -1.97 4.34 -4.56
CA ASN A 5 -2.29 5.77 -4.50
C ASN A 5 -1.56 6.50 -3.35
N SER A 6 -1.79 7.81 -3.24
CA SER A 6 -1.27 8.64 -2.15
C SER A 6 -2.05 8.45 -0.84
N TYR A 7 -1.46 8.86 0.28
CA TYR A 7 -2.08 8.73 1.60
C TYR A 7 -3.44 9.44 1.73
N SER A 8 -3.60 10.60 1.09
CA SER A 8 -4.86 11.37 1.14
C SER A 8 -6.05 10.61 0.57
N VAL A 9 -5.81 9.62 -0.29
CA VAL A 9 -6.86 8.76 -0.83
C VAL A 9 -7.33 7.76 0.22
N ILE A 10 -6.43 7.20 1.03
CA ILE A 10 -6.76 6.10 1.96
C ILE A 10 -7.11 6.59 3.39
N GLU A 11 -6.61 7.76 3.79
CA GLU A 11 -6.81 8.35 5.11
C GLU A 11 -8.29 8.46 5.54
N PRO A 12 -9.23 8.93 4.70
CA PRO A 12 -10.64 8.98 5.07
C PRO A 12 -11.20 7.58 5.36
N PHE A 13 -10.79 6.57 4.60
CA PHE A 13 -11.25 5.21 4.77
C PHE A 13 -10.67 4.54 6.01
N LEU A 14 -9.41 4.82 6.36
CA LEU A 14 -8.80 4.31 7.60
C LEU A 14 -9.47 4.88 8.85
N SER A 15 -9.96 6.12 8.74
CA SER A 15 -10.70 6.80 9.80
C SER A 15 -12.11 6.23 9.96
N GLU A 16 -12.82 6.02 8.85
CA GLU A 16 -14.20 5.52 8.85
C GLU A 16 -14.29 4.02 9.17
N PHE A 17 -13.32 3.23 8.70
CA PHE A 17 -13.36 1.78 8.78
C PHE A 17 -12.22 1.27 9.69
N PRO A 18 -12.48 1.03 10.99
CA PRO A 18 -11.45 0.65 11.94
C PRO A 18 -10.80 -0.71 11.64
N ASN A 19 -11.49 -1.59 10.91
CA ASN A 19 -10.99 -2.91 10.49
C ASN A 19 -10.45 -2.93 9.05
N LEU A 20 -10.34 -1.78 8.39
CA LEU A 20 -9.78 -1.71 7.05
C LEU A 20 -8.27 -1.97 7.09
N HIS A 21 -7.83 -2.89 6.23
CA HIS A 21 -6.43 -3.18 6.01
C HIS A 21 -6.03 -2.84 4.57
N VAL A 22 -4.78 -2.42 4.39
CA VAL A 22 -4.26 -1.93 3.11
C VAL A 22 -3.19 -2.90 2.61
N GLY A 23 -3.46 -3.52 1.47
CA GLY A 23 -2.57 -4.46 0.83
C GLY A 23 -1.58 -3.78 -0.11
N PHE A 24 -0.31 -4.18 -0.03
CA PHE A 24 0.79 -3.67 -0.84
C PHE A 24 1.56 -4.80 -1.53
N THR A 25 2.00 -4.52 -2.75
CA THR A 25 2.80 -5.43 -3.57
C THR A 25 4.25 -4.98 -3.68
N ALA A 26 5.06 -5.72 -4.44
CA ALA A 26 6.43 -5.32 -4.78
C ALA A 26 6.52 -4.05 -5.64
N LEU A 27 5.39 -3.46 -6.07
CA LEU A 27 5.38 -2.12 -6.67
C LEU A 27 6.15 -1.09 -5.82
N LEU A 28 6.17 -1.25 -4.49
CA LEU A 28 6.90 -0.36 -3.59
C LEU A 28 8.42 -0.30 -3.86
N THR A 29 9.03 -1.34 -4.45
CA THR A 29 10.46 -1.34 -4.80
C THR A 29 10.76 -0.52 -6.06
N ASN A 30 9.75 -0.19 -6.87
CA ASN A 30 9.93 0.63 -8.06
C ASN A 30 10.19 2.09 -7.69
N HIS A 31 11.29 2.69 -8.13
CA HIS A 31 11.64 4.10 -7.87
C HIS A 31 10.50 5.10 -8.15
N ASN A 32 9.63 4.84 -9.13
CA ASN A 32 8.50 5.72 -9.47
C ASN A 32 7.32 5.64 -8.49
N ALA A 33 7.24 4.61 -7.64
CA ALA A 33 6.15 4.43 -6.67
C ALA A 33 6.29 5.32 -5.43
N LYS A 34 6.59 6.61 -5.60
CA LYS A 34 6.83 7.55 -4.49
C LYS A 34 5.60 7.70 -3.60
N ASP A 35 4.43 7.94 -4.20
CA ASP A 35 3.21 8.19 -3.45
C ASP A 35 2.77 6.98 -2.62
N ALA A 36 2.84 5.77 -3.20
CA ALA A 36 2.54 4.53 -2.48
C ALA A 36 3.54 4.25 -1.35
N ARG A 37 4.83 4.54 -1.54
CA ARG A 37 5.84 4.46 -0.47
C ARG A 37 5.62 5.47 0.65
N ASP A 38 5.16 6.67 0.33
CA ASP A 38 4.86 7.67 1.34
C ASP A 38 3.56 7.33 2.08
N ALA A 39 2.60 6.70 1.40
CA ALA A 39 1.39 6.18 2.03
C ALA A 39 1.68 5.04 3.00
N VAL A 40 2.44 4.02 2.60
CA VAL A 40 2.73 2.86 3.47
C VAL A 40 3.45 3.26 4.76
N ARG A 41 4.28 4.32 4.74
CA ARG A 41 4.96 4.84 5.95
C ARG A 41 4.03 5.50 6.96
N LYS A 42 2.87 5.98 6.52
CA LYS A 42 1.89 6.70 7.36
C LYS A 42 0.80 5.77 7.89
N ILE A 43 0.58 4.63 7.24
CA ILE A 43 -0.43 3.66 7.65
C ILE A 43 0.08 2.90 8.89
N PRO A 44 -0.75 2.70 9.93
CA PRO A 44 -0.41 1.87 11.08
C PRO A 44 0.04 0.47 10.65
N LEU A 45 1.12 -0.03 11.25
CA LEU A 45 1.76 -1.28 10.83
C LEU A 45 0.82 -2.49 10.94
N ASP A 46 -0.04 -2.49 11.96
CA ASP A 46 -1.07 -3.51 12.21
C ASP A 46 -2.20 -3.52 11.16
N ARG A 47 -2.26 -2.51 10.29
CA ARG A 47 -3.23 -2.42 9.19
C ARG A 47 -2.63 -2.64 7.80
N ILE A 48 -1.37 -3.08 7.72
CA ILE A 48 -0.68 -3.35 6.46
C ILE A 48 -0.73 -4.85 6.15
N LEU A 49 -1.09 -5.19 4.91
CA LEU A 49 -1.02 -6.54 4.38
C LEU A 49 0.04 -6.61 3.27
N LEU A 50 0.81 -7.68 3.27
CA LEU A 50 1.75 -8.01 2.20
C LEU A 50 1.09 -8.97 1.21
N GLU A 51 1.20 -8.67 -0.07
CA GLU A 51 0.68 -9.51 -1.15
C GLU A 51 1.60 -9.48 -2.37
N THR A 52 1.50 -10.49 -3.23
CA THR A 52 2.31 -10.56 -4.46
C THR A 52 1.54 -10.07 -5.69
N ASP A 53 0.22 -10.24 -5.68
CA ASP A 53 -0.65 -10.03 -6.84
C ASP A 53 -0.13 -10.74 -8.11
N THR A 54 0.33 -11.99 -7.93
CA THR A 54 0.86 -12.83 -9.02
C THR A 54 -0.23 -13.08 -10.06
N PRO A 55 0.07 -12.98 -11.38
CA PRO A 55 1.40 -12.98 -12.02
C PRO A 55 2.06 -11.60 -12.20
N TYR A 56 1.49 -10.54 -11.61
CA TYR A 56 1.96 -9.16 -11.76
C TYR A 56 3.05 -8.81 -10.71
N PHE A 57 3.55 -7.57 -10.77
CA PHE A 57 4.47 -6.97 -9.80
C PHE A 57 5.65 -7.85 -9.36
N ARG A 58 6.41 -8.41 -10.32
CA ARG A 58 7.68 -9.07 -9.99
C ARG A 58 8.63 -8.09 -9.27
N PRO A 59 9.13 -8.42 -8.07
CA PRO A 59 10.11 -7.59 -7.37
C PRO A 59 11.34 -7.37 -8.25
N ARG A 60 11.74 -6.11 -8.42
CA ARG A 60 13.02 -5.75 -9.02
C ARG A 60 14.04 -5.60 -7.88
N GLN A 61 15.17 -6.32 -7.99
CA GLN A 61 16.31 -6.19 -7.10
C GLN A 61 17.03 -4.87 -7.31
#